data_AF-A0A7X0EZE3-F1
#
_entry.id   AF-A0A7X0EZE3-F1
#
_cell.length_a   1.000
_cell.length_b   1.000
_cell.length_c   1.000
_cell.angle_alpha   90.00
_cell.angle_beta   90.00
_cell.angle_gamma   90.00
#
_symmetry.space_group_name_H-M   'P 1'
#
loop_
_entity.id
_entity.type
_entity.pdbx_description
1 polymer ?
#
loop_
_entity_poly.entity_id
_entity_poly.type
_entity_poly.pdbx_seq_one_letter_code
_entity_poly.pdbx_strand_id
1 'polypeptide(L)'
;MIAHSLRAELFGLRRRPSMWILGGFWAFQIVFFAYAVFFVVYSVQGDSMTAAQAESALRQLLPASVHHKVLGSLPLYGGPVMLIIGVLVAGSDYRWGILQTIISRTGERTGFLLGRFAGMAVVMALISAGSLVLSVVCSAVVAAATGRPFAYPPVSGLLLFVPALALMTTAWGALGFLLGVLSRNPATAIAVGLLWTLGLENALGALAYAVPALDGVRHLMIGTNTGSLAHALGAPTVSEGGAPGVVDMASGPVAAAVLAGYVTVALAISLITFRRRDI
;
A
#
# COMPACT_ATOMS: atom_id res chain seq x y z
N MET A 1 -26.50 -9.27 -8.64
CA MET A 1 -26.41 -9.48 -7.18
C MET A 1 -25.11 -8.90 -6.60
N ILE A 2 -23.93 -9.31 -7.07
CA ILE A 2 -22.62 -8.76 -6.67
C ILE A 2 -22.57 -7.22 -6.79
N ALA A 3 -23.11 -6.64 -7.87
CA ALA A 3 -23.16 -5.20 -8.06
C ALA A 3 -23.97 -4.44 -6.99
N HIS A 4 -25.05 -5.06 -6.45
CA HIS A 4 -25.83 -4.46 -5.36
C HIS A 4 -25.06 -4.53 -4.03
N SER A 5 -24.42 -5.67 -3.73
CA SER A 5 -23.56 -5.82 -2.56
C SER A 5 -22.36 -4.86 -2.60
N LEU A 6 -21.74 -4.69 -3.77
CA LEU A 6 -20.66 -3.73 -3.99
C LEU A 6 -21.13 -2.30 -3.76
N ARG A 7 -22.28 -1.90 -4.31
CA ARG A 7 -22.82 -0.55 -4.13
C ARG A 7 -23.14 -0.26 -2.65
N ALA A 8 -23.73 -1.24 -1.96
CA ALA A 8 -24.01 -1.13 -0.52
C ALA A 8 -22.72 -1.00 0.30
N GLU A 9 -21.70 -1.81 -0.02
CA GLU A 9 -20.41 -1.74 0.66
C GLU A 9 -19.73 -0.38 0.42
N LEU A 10 -19.66 0.08 -0.83
CA LEU A 10 -19.05 1.38 -1.16
C LEU A 10 -19.74 2.54 -0.43
N PHE A 11 -21.07 2.49 -0.29
CA PHE A 11 -21.80 3.47 0.51
C PHE A 11 -21.39 3.39 2.00
N GLY A 12 -21.29 2.19 2.56
CA GLY A 12 -20.84 1.97 3.93
C GLY A 12 -19.42 2.47 4.17
N LEU A 13 -18.47 2.11 3.30
CA LEU A 13 -17.07 2.53 3.37
C LEU A 13 -16.94 4.05 3.28
N ARG A 14 -17.68 4.70 2.38
CA ARG A 14 -17.70 6.17 2.23
C ARG A 14 -18.22 6.88 3.48
N ARG A 15 -19.11 6.25 4.26
CA ARG A 15 -19.68 6.86 5.48
C ARG A 15 -18.86 6.60 6.73
N ARG A 16 -17.89 5.70 6.70
CA ARG A 16 -17.06 5.33 7.86
C ARG A 16 -15.93 6.36 8.07
N PRO A 17 -15.90 7.09 9.19
CA PRO A 17 -14.84 8.06 9.46
C PRO A 17 -13.44 7.43 9.47
N SER A 18 -13.32 6.18 9.93
CA SER A 18 -12.04 5.46 9.97
C SER A 18 -11.38 5.32 8.61
N MET A 19 -12.16 5.15 7.54
CA MET A 19 -11.62 5.03 6.17
C MET A 19 -11.03 6.37 5.69
N TRP A 20 -11.70 7.47 6.01
CA TRP A 20 -11.21 8.82 5.72
C TRP A 20 -9.98 9.18 6.56
N ILE A 21 -9.95 8.79 7.84
CA ILE A 21 -8.80 9.03 8.72
C ILE A 21 -7.58 8.27 8.20
N LEU A 22 -7.72 6.98 7.82
CA LEU A 22 -6.61 6.19 7.31
C LEU A 22 -6.15 6.66 5.92
N GLY A 23 -7.09 6.97 5.02
CA GLY A 23 -6.76 7.56 3.72
C GLY A 23 -6.10 8.93 3.84
N GLY A 24 -6.58 9.77 4.76
CA GLY A 24 -6.00 11.07 5.08
C GLY A 24 -4.63 10.95 5.75
N PHE A 25 -4.43 9.95 6.61
CA PHE A 25 -3.14 9.65 7.21
C PHE A 25 -2.12 9.19 6.15
N TRP A 26 -2.52 8.36 5.20
CA TRP A 26 -1.69 8.01 4.05
C TRP A 26 -1.36 9.24 3.18
N ALA A 27 -2.35 10.09 2.89
CA ALA A 27 -2.13 11.34 2.17
C ALA A 27 -1.13 12.26 2.91
N PHE A 28 -1.26 12.36 4.24
CA PHE A 28 -0.32 13.07 5.10
C PHE A 28 1.09 12.48 4.99
N GLN A 29 1.24 11.14 5.02
CA GLN A 29 2.54 10.49 4.84
C GLN A 29 3.17 10.80 3.47
N ILE A 30 2.39 10.87 2.39
CA ILE A 30 2.90 11.29 1.08
C ILE A 30 3.43 12.73 1.16
N VAL A 31 2.62 13.68 1.63
CA VAL A 31 3.01 15.09 1.71
C VAL A 31 4.25 15.25 2.58
N PHE A 32 4.24 14.64 3.76
CA PHE A 32 5.27 14.83 4.76
C PHE A 32 6.54 14.03 4.44
N PHE A 33 6.44 12.70 4.33
CA PHE A 33 7.61 11.83 4.20
C PHE A 33 8.13 11.71 2.76
N ALA A 34 7.28 11.79 1.72
CA ALA A 34 7.78 11.68 0.34
C ALA A 34 8.28 13.03 -0.23
N TYR A 35 7.73 14.15 0.25
CA TYR A 35 8.04 15.49 -0.25
C TYR A 35 8.64 16.43 0.80
N ALA A 36 7.92 16.76 1.88
CA ALA A 36 8.32 17.83 2.79
C ALA A 36 9.69 17.57 3.45
N VAL A 37 9.92 16.37 4.00
CA VAL A 37 11.20 16.02 4.64
C VAL A 37 12.35 16.12 3.64
N PHE A 38 12.22 15.53 2.46
CA PHE A 38 13.27 15.57 1.43
C PHE A 38 13.52 17.00 0.92
N PHE A 39 12.48 17.82 0.80
CA PHE A 39 12.61 19.23 0.42
C PHE A 39 13.33 20.04 1.51
N VAL A 40 13.00 19.82 2.79
CA VAL A 40 13.69 20.47 3.91
C VAL A 40 15.16 20.07 3.95
N VAL A 41 15.47 18.78 3.80
CA VAL A 41 16.86 18.28 3.72
C VAL A 41 17.61 18.96 2.59
N TYR A 42 17.02 19.05 1.39
CA TYR A 42 17.60 19.79 0.27
C TYR A 42 17.82 21.27 0.60
N SER A 43 16.86 21.94 1.23
CA SER A 43 16.98 23.38 1.55
C SER A 43 18.01 23.70 2.64
N VAL A 44 18.22 22.79 3.59
CA VAL A 44 19.11 23.00 4.74
C VAL A 44 20.52 22.50 4.46
N GLN A 45 20.65 21.37 3.76
CA GLN A 45 21.94 20.72 3.50
C GLN A 45 22.43 20.91 2.06
N GLY A 46 21.67 21.58 1.19
CA GLY A 46 22.01 21.76 -0.21
C GLY A 46 23.40 22.39 -0.43
N ASP A 47 23.79 23.34 0.42
CA ASP A 47 25.10 24.00 0.36
C ASP A 47 26.25 23.10 0.82
N SER A 48 25.96 22.10 1.65
CA SER A 48 26.92 21.09 2.12
C SER A 48 27.03 19.89 1.18
N MET A 49 26.13 19.77 0.21
CA MET A 49 26.15 18.72 -0.82
C MET A 49 27.03 19.15 -2.00
N THR A 50 27.61 18.17 -2.70
CA THR A 50 28.19 18.49 -4.01
C THR A 50 27.07 18.92 -4.96
N ALA A 51 27.38 19.81 -5.92
CA ALA A 51 26.39 20.30 -6.90
C ALA A 51 25.66 19.16 -7.63
N ALA A 52 26.34 18.04 -7.91
CA ALA A 52 25.75 16.86 -8.52
C ALA A 52 24.73 16.16 -7.59
N GLN A 53 25.03 16.07 -6.30
CA GLN A 53 24.13 15.48 -5.30
C GLN A 53 22.89 16.35 -5.09
N ALA A 54 23.06 17.66 -4.91
CA ALA A 54 21.95 18.60 -4.77
C ALA A 54 21.00 18.53 -5.98
N GLU A 55 21.55 18.50 -7.20
CA GLU A 55 20.77 18.39 -8.43
C GLU A 55 20.04 17.04 -8.54
N SER A 56 20.64 15.94 -8.09
CA SER A 56 19.99 14.63 -8.08
C SER A 56 18.82 14.57 -7.09
N ALA A 57 19.00 15.11 -5.87
CA ALA A 57 17.96 15.17 -4.85
C ALA A 57 16.78 16.04 -5.29
N LEU A 58 17.05 17.19 -5.92
CA LEU A 58 16.02 18.05 -6.47
C LEU A 58 15.26 17.36 -7.62
N ARG A 59 15.97 16.70 -8.55
CA ARG A 59 15.35 15.99 -9.68
C ARG A 59 14.34 14.92 -9.23
N GLN A 60 14.58 14.25 -8.11
CA GLN A 60 13.63 13.30 -7.56
C GLN A 60 12.35 13.97 -7.06
N LEU A 61 12.40 15.21 -6.59
CA LEU A 61 11.23 15.97 -6.11
C LEU A 61 10.38 16.61 -7.22
N LEU A 62 10.93 16.69 -8.44
CA LEU A 62 10.28 17.38 -9.56
C LEU A 62 9.14 16.55 -10.19
N PRO A 63 8.20 17.20 -10.91
CA PRO A 63 7.02 16.56 -11.50
C PRO A 63 7.33 15.37 -12.42
N ALA A 64 8.48 15.39 -13.10
CA ALA A 64 8.93 14.28 -13.93
C ALA A 64 9.10 12.95 -13.15
N SER A 65 9.36 13.03 -11.85
CA SER A 65 9.72 11.91 -10.97
C SER A 65 8.57 11.43 -10.06
N VAL A 66 7.38 12.00 -10.22
CA VAL A 66 6.21 11.75 -9.36
C VAL A 66 5.85 10.26 -9.26
N HIS A 67 5.99 9.53 -10.36
CA HIS A 67 5.55 8.13 -10.46
C HIS A 67 6.37 7.20 -9.56
N HIS A 68 7.66 7.41 -9.36
CA HIS A 68 8.44 6.46 -8.57
C HIS A 68 8.53 6.81 -7.08
N LYS A 69 8.36 8.09 -6.71
CA LYS A 69 8.44 8.51 -5.29
C LYS A 69 7.39 7.89 -4.39
N VAL A 70 6.13 7.86 -4.83
CA VAL A 70 5.02 7.29 -4.04
C VAL A 70 5.14 5.77 -3.98
N LEU A 71 5.57 5.15 -5.07
CA LEU A 71 5.80 3.71 -5.10
C LEU A 71 6.85 3.32 -4.06
N GLY A 72 7.92 4.13 -3.93
CA GLY A 72 8.98 3.90 -2.96
C GLY A 72 8.58 4.12 -1.49
N SER A 73 7.53 4.89 -1.20
CA SER A 73 7.08 5.10 0.19
C SER A 73 6.13 4.02 0.70
N LEU A 74 5.53 3.23 -0.20
CA LEU A 74 4.57 2.20 0.17
C LEU A 74 5.18 1.06 1.02
N PRO A 75 6.34 0.46 0.69
CA PRO A 75 6.91 -0.66 1.45
C PRO A 75 7.05 -0.36 2.95
N LEU A 76 7.52 0.83 3.30
CA LEU A 76 7.78 1.21 4.68
C LEU A 76 6.55 1.78 5.39
N TYR A 77 5.84 2.72 4.76
CA TYR A 77 4.80 3.50 5.43
C TYR A 77 3.39 3.08 5.05
N GLY A 78 3.18 2.82 3.75
CA GLY A 78 1.85 2.54 3.21
C GLY A 78 1.34 1.15 3.52
N GLY A 79 2.21 0.14 3.50
CA GLY A 79 1.85 -1.26 3.74
C GLY A 79 1.03 -1.48 5.03
N PRO A 80 1.52 -1.03 6.19
CA PRO A 80 0.77 -1.11 7.45
C PRO A 80 -0.59 -0.39 7.41
N VAL A 81 -0.67 0.79 6.78
CA VAL A 81 -1.94 1.56 6.67
C VAL A 81 -2.96 0.79 5.84
N MET A 82 -2.55 0.25 4.69
CA MET A 82 -3.43 -0.53 3.81
C MET A 82 -3.86 -1.84 4.47
N LEU A 83 -2.97 -2.47 5.23
CA LEU A 83 -3.30 -3.63 6.06
C LEU A 83 -4.40 -3.28 7.06
N ILE A 84 -4.27 -2.18 7.80
CA ILE A 84 -5.30 -1.75 8.78
C ILE A 84 -6.63 -1.48 8.08
N ILE A 85 -6.63 -0.82 6.92
CA ILE A 85 -7.84 -0.63 6.11
C ILE A 85 -8.48 -1.98 5.82
N GLY A 86 -7.71 -2.97 5.32
CA GLY A 86 -8.21 -4.32 5.06
C GLY A 86 -8.80 -5.00 6.28
N VAL A 87 -8.14 -4.89 7.44
CA VAL A 87 -8.67 -5.42 8.71
C VAL A 87 -9.99 -4.77 9.06
N LEU A 88 -10.11 -3.45 8.92
CA LEU A 88 -11.36 -2.74 9.24
C LEU A 88 -12.48 -3.05 8.25
N VAL A 89 -12.17 -3.28 6.98
CA VAL A 89 -13.17 -3.73 6.01
C VAL A 89 -13.71 -5.09 6.40
N ALA A 90 -12.88 -6.06 6.78
CA ALA A 90 -13.34 -7.40 7.16
C ALA A 90 -13.93 -7.49 8.58
N GLY A 91 -13.30 -6.80 9.54
CA GLY A 91 -13.42 -7.05 10.97
C GLY A 91 -14.39 -6.15 11.73
N SER A 92 -14.78 -4.99 11.17
CA SER A 92 -15.56 -3.98 11.91
C SER A 92 -16.91 -4.50 12.42
N ASP A 93 -17.54 -5.38 11.64
CA ASP A 93 -18.91 -5.80 11.91
C ASP A 93 -18.97 -6.92 12.94
N TYR A 94 -17.87 -7.66 13.12
CA TYR A 94 -17.70 -8.58 14.25
C TYR A 94 -17.67 -7.80 15.57
N ARG A 95 -16.99 -6.65 15.59
CA ARG A 95 -16.89 -5.80 16.80
C ARG A 95 -18.25 -5.28 17.26
N TRP A 96 -19.16 -5.00 16.33
CA TRP A 96 -20.49 -4.48 16.64
C TRP A 96 -21.58 -5.55 16.74
N GLY A 97 -21.24 -6.83 16.52
CA GLY A 97 -22.22 -7.93 16.59
C GLY A 97 -23.30 -7.91 15.49
N ILE A 98 -23.19 -7.03 14.51
CA ILE A 98 -24.22 -6.84 13.46
C ILE A 98 -24.09 -7.83 12.29
N LEU A 99 -23.00 -8.59 12.24
CA LEU A 99 -22.69 -9.48 11.13
C LEU A 99 -23.77 -10.55 10.92
N GLN A 100 -24.26 -11.16 12.00
CA GLN A 100 -25.32 -12.18 11.95
C GLN A 100 -26.60 -11.61 11.33
N THR A 101 -26.98 -10.39 11.71
CA THR A 101 -28.15 -9.67 11.21
C THR A 101 -28.05 -9.34 9.71
N ILE A 102 -26.85 -9.06 9.22
CA ILE A 102 -26.63 -8.76 7.79
C ILE A 102 -26.72 -10.05 6.96
N ILE A 103 -26.11 -11.13 7.45
CA ILE A 103 -26.05 -12.41 6.72
C ILE A 103 -27.42 -13.08 6.67
N SER A 104 -28.20 -13.02 7.75
CA SER A 104 -29.56 -13.58 7.77
C SER A 104 -30.50 -12.90 6.77
N ARG A 105 -30.28 -11.61 6.46
CA ARG A 105 -31.06 -10.87 5.46
C ARG A 105 -30.60 -11.10 4.02
N THR A 106 -29.32 -11.34 3.81
CA THR A 106 -28.74 -11.45 2.45
C THR A 106 -28.78 -12.86 1.88
N GLY A 107 -28.87 -13.90 2.73
CA GLY A 107 -29.03 -15.30 2.31
C GLY A 107 -27.81 -15.94 1.63
N GLU A 108 -26.82 -15.15 1.19
CA GLU A 108 -25.63 -15.63 0.49
C GLU A 108 -24.32 -15.12 1.11
N ARG A 109 -23.55 -16.03 1.73
CA ARG A 109 -22.27 -15.70 2.40
C ARG A 109 -21.15 -15.33 1.43
N THR A 110 -21.10 -15.99 0.27
CA THR A 110 -20.02 -15.81 -0.73
C THR A 110 -20.12 -14.46 -1.43
N GLY A 111 -21.29 -14.14 -2.00
CA GLY A 111 -21.55 -12.85 -2.62
C GLY A 111 -21.35 -11.65 -1.68
N PHE A 112 -21.65 -11.81 -0.38
CA PHE A 112 -21.35 -10.80 0.63
C PHE A 112 -19.85 -10.55 0.77
N LEU A 113 -19.05 -11.59 1.01
CA LEU A 113 -17.60 -11.43 1.22
C LEU A 113 -16.89 -10.95 -0.05
N LEU A 114 -17.28 -11.44 -1.22
CA LEU A 114 -16.78 -10.97 -2.52
C LEU A 114 -17.11 -9.49 -2.75
N GLY A 115 -18.33 -9.06 -2.41
CA GLY A 115 -18.73 -7.66 -2.47
C GLY A 115 -17.86 -6.76 -1.59
N ARG A 116 -17.52 -7.21 -0.37
CA ARG A 116 -16.61 -6.49 0.54
C ARG A 116 -15.21 -6.39 0.00
N PHE A 117 -14.67 -7.51 -0.48
CA PHE A 117 -13.33 -7.54 -1.03
C PHE A 117 -13.22 -6.66 -2.29
N ALA A 118 -14.22 -6.71 -3.17
CA ALA A 118 -14.29 -5.83 -4.34
C ALA A 118 -14.43 -4.36 -3.93
N GLY A 119 -15.23 -4.05 -2.91
CA GLY A 119 -15.35 -2.69 -2.35
C GLY A 119 -14.02 -2.17 -1.80
N MET A 120 -13.27 -3.02 -1.09
CA MET A 120 -11.91 -2.71 -0.64
C MET A 120 -10.98 -2.45 -1.82
N ALA A 121 -10.95 -3.31 -2.84
CA ALA A 121 -10.11 -3.14 -4.02
C ALA A 121 -10.42 -1.83 -4.76
N VAL A 122 -11.69 -1.43 -4.85
CA VAL A 122 -12.10 -0.12 -5.40
C VAL A 122 -11.56 1.02 -4.54
N VAL A 123 -11.65 0.93 -3.20
CA VAL A 123 -11.07 1.95 -2.30
C VAL A 123 -9.56 2.04 -2.47
N MET A 124 -8.85 0.91 -2.60
CA MET A 124 -7.41 0.88 -2.85
C MET A 124 -7.03 1.52 -4.19
N ALA A 125 -7.81 1.26 -5.24
CA ALA A 125 -7.63 1.90 -6.54
C ALA A 125 -7.86 3.43 -6.46
N LEU A 126 -8.87 3.88 -5.72
CA LEU A 126 -9.14 5.31 -5.49
C LEU A 126 -8.03 5.98 -4.68
N ILE A 127 -7.52 5.32 -3.64
CA ILE A 127 -6.36 5.77 -2.86
C ILE A 127 -5.14 5.90 -3.78
N SER A 128 -4.92 4.93 -4.66
CA SER A 128 -3.80 4.93 -5.59
C SER A 128 -3.89 6.09 -6.60
N ALA A 129 -5.07 6.31 -7.18
CA ALA A 129 -5.33 7.45 -8.07
C ALA A 129 -5.20 8.80 -7.34
N GLY A 130 -5.74 8.91 -6.12
CA GLY A 130 -5.59 10.10 -5.28
C GLY A 130 -4.14 10.39 -4.90
N SER A 131 -3.34 9.34 -4.68
CA SER A 131 -1.91 9.46 -4.39
C SER A 131 -1.13 10.03 -5.56
N LEU A 132 -1.50 9.68 -6.80
CA LEU A 132 -0.92 10.29 -8.00
C LEU A 132 -1.23 11.78 -8.06
N VAL A 133 -2.50 12.16 -7.91
CA VAL A 133 -2.95 13.57 -7.96
C VAL A 133 -2.22 14.38 -6.89
N LEU A 134 -2.20 13.88 -5.65
CA LEU A 134 -1.54 14.55 -4.55
C LEU A 134 -0.04 14.75 -4.80
N SER A 135 0.60 13.76 -5.40
CA SER A 135 2.03 13.82 -5.69
C SER A 135 2.37 14.78 -6.83
N VAL A 136 1.51 14.85 -7.86
CA VAL A 136 1.60 15.89 -8.89
C VAL A 136 1.49 17.27 -8.25
N VAL A 137 0.52 17.48 -7.35
CA VAL A 137 0.35 18.75 -6.62
C VAL A 137 1.59 19.09 -5.79
N CYS A 138 2.09 18.16 -4.98
CA CYS A 138 3.29 18.39 -4.17
C CYS A 138 4.53 18.69 -5.02
N SER A 139 4.73 17.95 -6.11
CA SER A 139 5.85 18.19 -7.03
C SER A 139 5.76 19.54 -7.75
N ALA A 140 4.54 20.00 -8.06
CA ALA A 140 4.30 21.32 -8.64
C ALA A 140 4.67 22.43 -7.66
N VAL A 141 4.31 22.27 -6.38
CA VAL A 141 4.70 23.21 -5.31
C VAL A 141 6.22 23.28 -5.16
N VAL A 142 6.92 22.13 -5.20
CA VAL A 142 8.38 22.12 -5.13
C VAL A 142 9.02 22.77 -6.36
N ALA A 143 8.50 22.50 -7.56
CA ALA A 143 9.00 23.14 -8.79
C ALA A 143 8.85 24.67 -8.73
N ALA A 144 7.68 25.16 -8.26
CA ALA A 144 7.44 26.59 -8.07
C ALA A 144 8.38 27.20 -7.00
N ALA A 145 8.59 26.51 -5.88
CA ALA A 145 9.48 26.96 -4.80
C ALA A 145 10.96 27.02 -5.21
N THR A 146 11.38 26.21 -6.18
CA THR A 146 12.77 26.11 -6.65
C THR A 146 13.03 26.79 -7.99
N GLY A 147 12.02 27.46 -8.57
CA GLY A 147 12.13 28.11 -9.88
C GLY A 147 12.37 27.14 -11.04
N ARG A 148 12.04 25.85 -10.87
CA ARG A 148 12.25 24.81 -11.88
C ARG A 148 11.03 24.68 -12.80
N PRO A 149 11.25 24.36 -14.09
CA PRO A 149 10.14 24.20 -15.03
C PRO A 149 9.25 23.01 -14.65
N PHE A 150 7.95 23.18 -14.84
CA PHE A 150 7.00 22.07 -14.73
C PHE A 150 7.07 21.21 -15.99
N ALA A 151 7.82 20.10 -15.91
CA ALA A 151 7.84 19.07 -16.95
C ALA A 151 6.78 18.01 -16.64
N TYR A 152 5.88 17.74 -17.58
CA TYR A 152 4.87 16.70 -17.39
C TYR A 152 5.52 15.33 -17.13
N PRO A 153 4.99 14.52 -16.20
CA PRO A 153 5.47 13.17 -16.01
C PRO A 153 5.27 12.36 -17.31
N PRO A 154 6.19 11.44 -17.65
CA PRO A 154 6.07 10.62 -18.84
C PRO A 154 4.79 9.75 -18.77
N VAL A 155 4.01 9.75 -19.86
CA VAL A 155 2.72 9.04 -19.95
C VAL A 155 2.90 7.54 -19.70
N SER A 156 3.99 6.94 -20.18
CA SER A 156 4.32 5.53 -19.95
C SER A 156 4.47 5.19 -18.46
N GLY A 157 5.11 6.07 -17.69
CA GLY A 157 5.24 5.91 -16.24
C GLY A 157 3.90 6.05 -15.51
N LEU A 158 3.03 6.96 -15.98
CA LEU A 158 1.70 7.16 -15.40
C LEU A 158 0.75 5.97 -15.67
N LEU A 159 0.86 5.32 -16.83
CA LEU A 159 0.02 4.18 -17.20
C LEU A 159 0.25 2.97 -16.28
N LEU A 160 1.50 2.73 -15.85
CA LEU A 160 1.83 1.64 -14.94
C LEU A 160 1.71 2.02 -13.47
N PHE A 161 1.80 3.32 -13.14
CA PHE A 161 1.74 3.80 -11.76
C PHE A 161 0.49 3.36 -11.02
N VAL A 162 -0.71 3.73 -11.52
CA VAL A 162 -1.96 3.50 -10.80
C VAL A 162 -2.24 2.00 -10.65
N PRO A 163 -2.12 1.16 -11.71
CA PRO A 163 -2.32 -0.28 -11.58
C PRO A 163 -1.31 -0.94 -10.63
N ALA A 164 -0.03 -0.54 -10.67
CA ALA A 164 0.98 -1.11 -9.78
C ALA A 164 0.73 -0.72 -8.33
N LEU A 165 0.49 0.56 -8.05
CA LEU A 165 0.17 1.02 -6.70
C LEU A 165 -1.14 0.40 -6.19
N ALA A 166 -2.14 0.23 -7.06
CA ALA A 166 -3.39 -0.46 -6.72
C ALA A 166 -3.15 -1.93 -6.39
N LEU A 167 -2.28 -2.62 -7.13
CA LEU A 167 -1.91 -4.00 -6.83
C LEU A 167 -1.20 -4.10 -5.48
N MET A 168 -0.21 -3.24 -5.23
CA MET A 168 0.56 -3.23 -3.99
C MET A 168 -0.34 -2.93 -2.78
N THR A 169 -1.14 -1.87 -2.85
CA THR A 169 -2.09 -1.49 -1.78
C THR A 169 -3.15 -2.57 -1.56
N THR A 170 -3.64 -3.21 -2.63
CA THR A 170 -4.59 -4.32 -2.53
C THR A 170 -3.97 -5.59 -1.94
N ALA A 171 -2.70 -5.90 -2.23
CA ALA A 171 -2.01 -7.04 -1.62
C ALA A 171 -1.89 -6.88 -0.10
N TRP A 172 -1.46 -5.70 0.36
CA TRP A 172 -1.42 -5.33 1.78
C TRP A 172 -2.81 -5.35 2.42
N GLY A 173 -3.80 -4.76 1.73
CA GLY A 173 -5.19 -4.80 2.14
C GLY A 173 -5.76 -6.21 2.23
N ALA A 174 -5.42 -7.10 1.30
CA ALA A 174 -5.89 -8.48 1.28
C ALA A 174 -5.31 -9.29 2.45
N LEU A 175 -4.05 -9.07 2.81
CA LEU A 175 -3.45 -9.65 4.01
C LEU A 175 -4.20 -9.17 5.27
N GLY A 176 -4.47 -7.88 5.38
CA GLY A 176 -5.27 -7.33 6.49
C GLY A 176 -6.70 -7.87 6.53
N PHE A 177 -7.34 -7.97 5.37
CA PHE A 177 -8.68 -8.54 5.22
C PHE A 177 -8.72 -9.99 5.71
N LEU A 178 -7.75 -10.80 5.30
CA LEU A 178 -7.59 -12.18 5.76
C LEU A 178 -7.46 -12.24 7.29
N LEU A 179 -6.56 -11.45 7.87
CA LEU A 179 -6.38 -11.39 9.32
C LEU A 179 -7.68 -10.99 10.03
N GLY A 180 -8.42 -10.01 9.49
CA GLY A 180 -9.73 -9.61 10.03
C GLY A 180 -10.74 -10.76 10.02
N VAL A 181 -10.82 -11.52 8.93
CA VAL A 181 -11.70 -12.70 8.81
C VAL A 181 -11.26 -13.80 9.79
N LEU A 182 -9.94 -14.05 9.91
CA LEU A 182 -9.40 -15.11 10.77
C LEU A 182 -9.58 -14.81 12.25
N SER A 183 -9.29 -13.58 12.69
CA SER A 183 -9.30 -13.22 14.12
C SER A 183 -10.69 -12.92 14.67
N ARG A 184 -11.68 -12.53 13.84
CA ARG A 184 -13.01 -12.04 14.28
C ARG A 184 -12.96 -10.88 15.28
N ASN A 185 -11.80 -10.26 15.44
CA ASN A 185 -11.56 -9.13 16.31
C ASN A 185 -10.60 -8.18 15.59
N PRO A 186 -11.03 -6.97 15.21
CA PRO A 186 -10.17 -6.04 14.48
C PRO A 186 -8.95 -5.62 15.29
N ALA A 187 -9.02 -5.54 16.62
CA ALA A 187 -7.88 -5.17 17.45
C ALA A 187 -6.78 -6.25 17.40
N THR A 188 -7.15 -7.52 17.54
CA THR A 188 -6.21 -8.65 17.42
C THR A 188 -5.61 -8.74 16.02
N ALA A 189 -6.44 -8.58 14.99
CA ALA A 189 -5.97 -8.61 13.61
C ALA A 189 -5.00 -7.46 13.29
N ILE A 190 -5.26 -6.25 13.79
CA ILE A 190 -4.34 -5.11 13.68
C ILE A 190 -3.04 -5.43 14.42
N ALA A 191 -3.11 -5.90 15.67
CA ALA A 191 -1.92 -6.19 16.46
C ALA A 191 -1.02 -7.25 15.79
N VAL A 192 -1.60 -8.34 15.29
CA VAL A 192 -0.86 -9.38 14.56
C VAL A 192 -0.28 -8.85 13.25
N GLY A 193 -1.06 -8.07 12.48
CA GLY A 193 -0.59 -7.48 11.23
C GLY A 193 0.55 -6.47 11.43
N LEU A 194 0.48 -5.65 12.48
CA LEU A 194 1.55 -4.73 12.85
C LEU A 194 2.79 -5.45 13.35
N LEU A 195 2.63 -6.51 14.15
CA LEU A 195 3.74 -7.35 14.58
C LEU A 195 4.44 -8.02 13.38
N TRP A 196 3.67 -8.49 12.40
CA TRP A 196 4.21 -9.01 11.15
C TRP A 196 5.03 -7.96 10.41
N THR A 197 4.41 -6.81 10.11
CA THR A 197 5.00 -5.77 9.26
C THR A 197 6.20 -5.06 9.88
N LEU A 198 6.13 -4.75 11.17
CA LEU A 198 7.15 -3.95 11.84
C LEU A 198 8.23 -4.82 12.49
N GLY A 199 7.86 -5.99 13.00
CA GLY A 199 8.77 -6.87 13.72
C GLY A 199 9.29 -8.01 12.85
N LEU A 200 8.38 -8.93 12.49
CA LEU A 200 8.77 -10.23 11.96
C LEU A 200 9.40 -10.14 10.57
N GLU A 201 8.85 -9.30 9.70
CA GLU A 201 9.37 -9.14 8.34
C GLU A 201 10.78 -8.53 8.34
N ASN A 202 11.03 -7.53 9.19
CA ASN A 202 12.37 -6.94 9.36
C ASN A 202 13.35 -7.95 9.99
N ALA A 203 12.91 -8.70 11.00
CA ALA A 203 13.74 -9.72 11.66
C ALA A 203 14.12 -10.85 10.71
N LEU A 204 13.19 -11.32 9.89
CA LEU A 204 13.44 -12.34 8.86
C LEU A 204 14.39 -11.82 7.78
N GLY A 205 14.22 -10.55 7.36
CA GLY A 205 15.15 -9.90 6.45
C GLY A 205 16.58 -9.86 7.01
N ALA A 206 16.74 -9.48 8.28
CA ALA A 206 18.04 -9.47 8.96
C ALA A 206 18.63 -10.88 9.12
N LEU A 207 17.81 -11.86 9.49
CA LEU A 207 18.25 -13.24 9.69
C LEU A 207 18.66 -13.89 8.36
N ALA A 208 17.97 -13.60 7.27
CA ALA A 208 18.30 -14.16 5.96
C ALA A 208 19.65 -13.64 5.41
N TYR A 209 20.10 -12.46 5.83
CA TYR A 209 21.48 -12.03 5.57
C TYR A 209 22.53 -12.89 6.32
N ALA A 210 22.18 -13.42 7.49
CA ALA A 210 23.06 -14.26 8.29
C ALA A 210 23.02 -15.74 7.88
N VAL A 211 21.90 -16.20 7.31
CA VAL A 211 21.64 -17.61 6.99
C VAL A 211 21.24 -17.77 5.52
N PRO A 212 22.17 -18.18 4.63
CA PRO A 212 21.89 -18.31 3.19
C PRO A 212 20.73 -19.25 2.84
N ALA A 213 20.45 -20.25 3.69
CA ALA A 213 19.33 -21.16 3.50
C ALA A 213 17.95 -20.46 3.60
N LEU A 214 17.88 -19.27 4.20
CA LEU A 214 16.65 -18.48 4.36
C LEU A 214 16.49 -17.41 3.27
N ASP A 215 17.43 -17.29 2.32
CA ASP A 215 17.37 -16.28 1.26
C ASP A 215 16.11 -16.47 0.38
N GLY A 216 15.73 -17.73 0.16
CA GLY A 216 14.48 -18.10 -0.52
C GLY A 216 13.21 -17.52 0.13
N VAL A 217 13.20 -17.32 1.44
CA VAL A 217 12.04 -16.76 2.16
C VAL A 217 11.80 -15.31 1.76
N ARG A 218 12.88 -14.54 1.55
CA ARG A 218 12.81 -13.11 1.20
C ARG A 218 12.06 -12.87 -0.10
N HIS A 219 12.23 -13.77 -1.07
CA HIS A 219 11.53 -13.71 -2.35
C HIS A 219 10.02 -13.94 -2.22
N LEU A 220 9.54 -14.51 -1.11
CA LEU A 220 8.12 -14.69 -0.84
C LEU A 220 7.54 -13.55 0.00
N MET A 221 8.36 -12.69 0.60
CA MET A 221 7.87 -11.67 1.53
C MET A 221 7.13 -10.55 0.80
N ILE A 222 5.97 -10.17 1.33
CA ILE A 222 5.11 -9.15 0.73
C ILE A 222 5.82 -7.79 0.63
N GLY A 223 6.58 -7.38 1.66
CA GLY A 223 7.35 -6.14 1.71
C GLY A 223 8.48 -6.13 0.70
N THR A 224 9.26 -7.22 0.60
CA THR A 224 10.34 -7.36 -0.39
C THR A 224 9.82 -7.26 -1.83
N ASN A 225 8.71 -7.92 -2.14
CA ASN A 225 8.10 -7.84 -3.47
C ASN A 225 7.44 -6.48 -3.73
N THR A 226 6.89 -5.83 -2.69
CA THR A 226 6.42 -4.44 -2.79
C THR A 226 7.60 -3.51 -3.14
N GLY A 227 8.73 -3.64 -2.44
CA GLY A 227 9.94 -2.87 -2.71
C GLY A 227 10.54 -3.13 -4.10
N SER A 228 10.57 -4.39 -4.52
CA SER A 228 11.08 -4.80 -5.83
C SER A 228 10.21 -4.30 -6.98
N LEU A 229 8.89 -4.32 -6.83
CA LEU A 229 7.99 -3.75 -7.82
C LEU A 229 8.13 -2.22 -7.90
N ALA A 230 8.31 -1.54 -6.75
CA ALA A 230 8.59 -0.11 -6.73
C ALA A 230 9.91 0.20 -7.47
N HIS A 231 10.96 -0.58 -7.22
CA HIS A 231 12.25 -0.42 -7.87
C HIS A 231 12.17 -0.61 -9.39
N ALA A 232 11.51 -1.69 -9.83
CA ALA A 232 11.30 -1.98 -11.24
C ALA A 232 10.53 -0.87 -11.99
N LEU A 233 9.78 -0.03 -11.27
CA LEU A 233 9.05 1.12 -11.80
C LEU A 233 9.80 2.46 -11.63
N GLY A 234 11.09 2.38 -11.29
CA GLY A 234 12.01 3.51 -11.23
C GLY A 234 12.23 4.10 -9.84
N ALA A 235 11.74 3.46 -8.76
CA ALA A 235 12.02 3.93 -7.41
C ALA A 235 13.48 3.60 -7.05
N PRO A 236 14.30 4.60 -6.68
CA PRO A 236 15.67 4.32 -6.27
C PRO A 236 15.68 3.51 -4.98
N THR A 237 16.66 2.61 -4.87
CA THR A 237 17.01 1.91 -3.63
C THR A 237 17.68 2.86 -2.64
N VAL A 238 17.80 2.45 -1.37
CA VAL A 238 18.50 3.25 -0.34
C VAL A 238 19.95 3.57 -0.74
N SER A 239 20.65 2.61 -1.35
CA SER A 239 22.02 2.81 -1.87
C SER A 239 22.10 3.87 -2.97
N GLU A 240 21.00 4.14 -3.65
CA GLU A 240 20.87 5.16 -4.71
C GLU A 240 20.26 6.48 -4.17
N GLY A 241 20.15 6.62 -2.85
CA GLY A 241 19.53 7.79 -2.20
C GLY A 241 18.00 7.75 -2.17
N GLY A 242 17.40 6.59 -2.39
CA GLY A 242 15.97 6.37 -2.37
C GLY A 242 15.37 6.00 -1.01
N ALA A 243 14.10 5.62 -1.02
CA ALA A 243 13.33 5.36 0.19
C ALA A 243 13.69 3.99 0.83
N PRO A 244 13.72 3.89 2.16
CA PRO A 244 13.87 2.60 2.82
C PRO A 244 12.74 1.62 2.46
N GLY A 245 13.11 0.35 2.26
CA GLY A 245 12.19 -0.71 1.85
C GLY A 245 12.09 -0.92 0.34
N VAL A 246 12.68 -0.03 -0.49
CA VAL A 246 12.89 -0.29 -1.92
C VAL A 246 14.16 -1.13 -2.09
N VAL A 247 14.02 -2.28 -2.76
CA VAL A 247 15.07 -3.29 -2.89
C VAL A 247 15.04 -3.88 -4.29
N ASP A 248 16.18 -4.33 -4.81
CA ASP A 248 16.27 -5.04 -6.09
C ASP A 248 16.50 -6.54 -5.86
N MET A 249 15.42 -7.26 -5.54
CA MET A 249 15.47 -8.70 -5.24
C MET A 249 14.70 -9.58 -6.22
N ALA A 250 13.76 -8.98 -6.95
CA ALA A 250 12.96 -9.67 -7.94
C ALA A 250 12.66 -8.73 -9.11
N SER A 251 12.60 -9.29 -10.31
CA SER A 251 12.13 -8.52 -11.47
C SER A 251 10.69 -8.04 -11.26
N GLY A 252 10.33 -6.91 -11.88
CA GLY A 252 8.99 -6.32 -11.79
C GLY A 252 7.85 -7.32 -12.05
N PRO A 253 7.88 -8.15 -13.11
CA PRO A 253 6.85 -9.15 -13.36
C PRO A 253 6.74 -10.23 -12.28
N VAL A 254 7.87 -10.68 -11.73
CA VAL A 254 7.89 -11.68 -10.64
C VAL A 254 7.31 -11.07 -9.37
N ALA A 255 7.74 -9.85 -9.01
CA ALA A 255 7.21 -9.14 -7.86
C ALA A 255 5.70 -8.90 -7.96
N ALA A 256 5.22 -8.47 -9.14
CA ALA A 256 3.80 -8.32 -9.41
C ALA A 256 3.03 -9.64 -9.31
N ALA A 257 3.59 -10.74 -9.83
CA ALA A 257 2.98 -12.07 -9.76
C ALA A 257 2.86 -12.56 -8.30
N VAL A 258 3.88 -12.34 -7.46
CA VAL A 258 3.84 -12.69 -6.04
C VAL A 258 2.76 -11.89 -5.31
N LEU A 259 2.68 -10.58 -5.55
CA LEU A 259 1.64 -9.73 -4.96
C LEU A 259 0.23 -10.14 -5.40
N ALA A 260 0.04 -10.50 -6.67
CA ALA A 260 -1.22 -11.07 -7.15
C ALA A 260 -1.53 -12.42 -6.50
N GLY A 261 -0.51 -13.25 -6.24
CA GLY A 261 -0.58 -14.47 -5.44
C GLY A 261 -1.10 -14.19 -4.02
N TYR A 262 -0.57 -13.18 -3.34
CA TYR A 262 -1.08 -12.76 -2.03
C TYR A 262 -2.56 -12.37 -2.07
N VAL A 263 -2.97 -11.56 -3.04
CA VAL A 263 -4.38 -11.13 -3.22
C VAL A 263 -5.29 -12.35 -3.40
N THR A 264 -4.93 -13.25 -4.30
CA THR A 264 -5.74 -14.43 -4.65
C THR A 264 -5.80 -15.45 -3.52
N VAL A 265 -4.67 -15.78 -2.89
CA VAL A 265 -4.60 -16.72 -1.77
C VAL A 265 -5.33 -16.16 -0.54
N ALA A 266 -5.11 -14.89 -0.20
CA ALA A 266 -5.80 -14.27 0.93
C ALA A 266 -7.32 -14.24 0.73
N LEU A 267 -7.80 -13.93 -0.48
CA LEU A 267 -9.22 -13.99 -0.81
C LEU A 267 -9.76 -15.42 -0.73
N ALA A 268 -9.05 -16.39 -1.30
CA ALA A 268 -9.47 -17.79 -1.28
C ALA A 268 -9.58 -18.34 0.15
N ILE A 269 -8.57 -18.12 0.99
CA ILE A 269 -8.59 -18.55 2.40
C ILE A 269 -9.70 -17.83 3.16
N SER A 270 -9.90 -16.53 2.91
CA SER A 270 -10.99 -15.77 3.53
C SER A 270 -12.35 -16.34 3.17
N LEU A 271 -12.59 -16.67 1.90
CA LEU A 271 -13.84 -17.27 1.43
C LEU A 271 -14.07 -18.66 2.03
N ILE A 272 -13.05 -19.52 2.00
CA ILE A 272 -13.13 -20.88 2.55
C ILE A 272 -13.46 -20.80 4.04
N THR A 273 -12.74 -19.96 4.77
CA THR A 273 -12.90 -19.80 6.21
C THR A 273 -14.27 -19.24 6.56
N PHE A 274 -14.72 -18.21 5.86
CA PHE A 274 -16.02 -17.58 6.09
C PHE A 274 -17.19 -18.51 5.76
N ARG A 275 -17.04 -19.39 4.76
CA ARG A 275 -18.05 -20.40 4.41
C ARG A 275 -18.16 -21.51 5.44
N ARG A 276 -17.03 -22.00 5.95
CA ARG A 276 -16.97 -23.13 6.89
C ARG A 276 -17.28 -22.76 8.33
N ARG A 277 -17.11 -21.49 8.68
CA ARG A 277 -17.33 -21.01 10.05
C ARG A 277 -18.81 -20.78 10.33
N ASP A 278 -19.30 -21.31 11.44
CA ASP A 278 -20.59 -20.93 11.99
C ASP A 278 -20.54 -19.49 12.50
N ILE A 279 -21.59 -18.73 12.21
CA ILE A 279 -21.67 -17.27 12.43
C ILE A 279 -22.81 -16.99 13.37
#